data_AF-A0A8S3I9E7-F1
#
_entry.id   AF-A0A8S3I9E7-F1
#
_cell.length_a   1.000
_cell.length_b   1.000
_cell.length_c   1.000
_cell.angle_alpha   90.00
_cell.angle_beta   90.00
_cell.angle_gamma   90.00
#
_symmetry.space_group_name_H-M   'P 1'
#
loop_
_entity.id
_entity.type
_entity.pdbx_description
1 polymer ?
#
loop_
_entity_poly.entity_id
_entity_poly.type
_entity_poly.pdbx_seq_one_letter_code
_entity_poly.pdbx_strand_id
1 'polypeptide(L)'
;MEEALLEMKFDARKNPLGKLSSKQIKAGYASLKEIETFIKTNKFNSVFIEANNTYYTRIPHEFGRNTPPLIKTIQQLKHEIELLEALDDIEIAFTTLNTDTNTRLNPIDQHYEQLKCKLYPVEKHEDIYLTIDKYLQSTHASTHQQYKMEIEHIFKIERENEDKMFNDVGNKMLLWHGSRLTNIAGIMSQGLRIAPPEAPVTGYMFGKGLYFADM
;
A
#
# COMPACT_ATOMS: atom_id res chain seq x y z
N MET A 1 -5.30 1.18 -11.35
CA MET A 1 -4.96 2.14 -10.29
C MET A 1 -6.09 3.13 -10.04
N GLU A 2 -6.65 3.78 -11.08
CA GLU A 2 -7.77 4.72 -10.94
C GLU A 2 -9.00 4.11 -10.27
N GLU A 3 -9.45 2.92 -10.70
CA GLU A 3 -10.62 2.25 -10.11
C GLU A 3 -10.44 1.98 -8.61
N ALA A 4 -9.28 1.49 -8.18
CA ALA A 4 -8.98 1.24 -6.77
C ALA A 4 -9.04 2.52 -5.92
N LEU A 5 -8.62 3.66 -6.46
CA LEU A 5 -8.70 4.95 -5.77
C LEU A 5 -10.12 5.52 -5.75
N LEU A 6 -10.91 5.27 -6.80
CA LEU A 6 -12.33 5.63 -6.84
C LEU A 6 -13.13 4.86 -5.77
N GLU A 7 -12.83 3.58 -5.54
CA GLU A 7 -13.41 2.81 -4.43
C GLU A 7 -13.09 3.41 -3.05
N MET A 8 -11.91 4.02 -2.92
CA MET A 8 -11.47 4.75 -1.72
C MET A 8 -11.95 6.22 -1.71
N LYS A 9 -12.86 6.59 -2.63
CA LYS A 9 -13.47 7.92 -2.75
C LYS A 9 -12.48 9.06 -3.04
N PHE A 10 -11.31 8.76 -3.59
CA PHE A 10 -10.36 9.79 -4.01
C PHE A 10 -10.86 10.49 -5.30
N ASP A 11 -10.77 11.83 -5.34
CA ASP A 11 -11.17 12.62 -6.51
C ASP A 11 -10.03 12.72 -7.53
N ALA A 12 -9.90 11.66 -8.34
CA ALA A 12 -8.94 11.58 -9.45
C ALA A 12 -9.21 12.62 -10.57
N ARG A 13 -10.39 13.24 -10.63
CA ARG A 13 -10.72 14.26 -11.64
C ARG A 13 -10.15 15.61 -11.24
N LYS A 14 -10.30 16.02 -9.97
CA LYS A 14 -9.64 17.22 -9.44
C LYS A 14 -8.13 17.07 -9.38
N ASN A 15 -7.65 15.90 -8.98
CA ASN A 15 -6.22 15.62 -8.89
C ASN A 15 -5.89 14.32 -9.64
N PRO A 16 -5.56 14.45 -10.94
CA PRO A 16 -5.09 13.33 -11.74
C PRO A 16 -3.95 12.58 -11.07
N LEU A 17 -3.91 11.27 -11.29
CA LEU A 17 -2.85 10.41 -10.75
C LEU A 17 -1.47 10.94 -11.14
N GLY A 18 -0.55 10.94 -10.17
CA GLY A 18 0.82 11.45 -10.35
C GLY A 18 0.98 12.96 -10.17
N LYS A 19 -0.07 13.74 -9.92
CA LYS A 19 0.06 15.18 -9.57
C LYS A 19 0.09 15.47 -8.07
N LEU A 20 -0.31 14.49 -7.25
CA LEU A 20 -0.24 14.64 -5.79
C LEU A 20 1.22 14.51 -5.36
N SER A 21 1.81 15.59 -4.87
CA SER A 21 3.22 15.56 -4.46
C SER A 21 3.42 14.77 -3.15
N SER A 22 4.58 14.13 -2.99
CA SER A 22 4.99 13.52 -1.70
C SER A 22 4.84 14.48 -0.51
N LYS A 23 5.06 15.79 -0.71
CA LYS A 23 4.85 16.83 0.31
C LYS A 23 3.39 16.93 0.76
N GLN A 24 2.45 16.84 -0.19
CA GLN A 24 1.02 16.89 0.09
C GLN A 24 0.55 15.61 0.80
N ILE A 25 1.06 14.44 0.41
CA ILE A 25 0.79 13.16 1.08
C ILE A 25 1.26 13.20 2.54
N LYS A 26 2.50 13.69 2.79
CA LYS A 26 3.01 13.91 4.16
C LYS A 26 2.15 14.87 4.97
N ALA A 27 1.66 15.95 4.35
CA ALA A 27 0.74 16.87 4.99
C ALA A 27 -0.62 16.20 5.31
N GLY A 28 -1.08 15.27 4.47
CA GLY A 28 -2.24 14.42 4.74
C GLY A 28 -2.03 13.54 5.98
N TYR A 29 -0.89 12.85 6.07
CA TYR A 29 -0.55 12.04 7.24
C TYR A 29 -0.51 12.87 8.53
N ALA A 30 0.09 14.06 8.48
CA ALA A 30 0.12 14.97 9.62
C ALA A 30 -1.30 15.37 10.08
N SER A 31 -2.23 15.60 9.14
CA SER A 31 -3.64 15.86 9.46
C SER A 31 -4.33 14.65 10.08
N LEU A 32 -4.09 13.44 9.57
CA LEU A 32 -4.63 12.22 10.18
C LEU A 32 -4.08 11.99 11.58
N LYS A 33 -2.81 12.33 11.83
CA LYS A 33 -2.17 12.23 13.15
C LYS A 33 -2.80 13.20 14.14
N GLU A 34 -3.16 14.39 13.70
CA GLU A 34 -3.93 15.34 14.51
C GLU A 34 -5.31 14.77 14.86
N ILE A 35 -6.05 14.26 13.86
CA ILE A 35 -7.37 13.60 14.05
C ILE A 35 -7.28 12.43 15.03
N GLU A 36 -6.22 11.61 14.94
CA GLU A 36 -5.95 10.49 15.85
C GLU A 36 -5.93 10.94 17.33
N THR A 37 -5.36 12.11 17.63
CA THR A 37 -5.30 12.63 19.02
C THR A 37 -6.69 12.90 19.58
N PHE A 38 -7.61 13.40 18.76
CA PHE A 38 -9.00 13.67 19.15
C PHE A 38 -9.79 12.38 19.35
N ILE A 39 -9.58 11.38 18.49
CA ILE A 39 -10.18 10.04 18.64
C ILE A 39 -9.72 9.39 19.96
N LYS A 40 -8.41 9.42 20.23
CA LYS A 40 -7.82 8.85 21.47
C LYS A 40 -8.34 9.52 22.73
N THR A 41 -8.53 10.84 22.70
CA THR A 41 -9.03 11.62 23.85
C THR A 41 -10.56 11.70 23.92
N ASN A 42 -11.26 11.12 22.95
CA ASN A 42 -12.72 11.18 22.79
C ASN A 42 -13.27 12.63 22.82
N LYS A 43 -12.56 13.57 22.18
CA LYS A 43 -12.90 14.99 22.13
C LYS A 43 -13.33 15.42 20.72
N PHE A 44 -14.63 15.56 20.50
CA PHE A 44 -15.20 15.94 19.20
C PHE A 44 -15.79 17.36 19.21
N ASN A 45 -14.95 18.36 19.45
CA ASN A 45 -15.34 19.78 19.46
C ASN A 45 -15.18 20.43 18.07
N SER A 46 -15.35 21.75 17.98
CA SER A 46 -15.18 22.51 16.74
C SER A 46 -13.77 22.36 16.13
N VAL A 47 -12.74 22.20 16.96
CA VAL A 47 -11.35 22.01 16.50
C VAL A 47 -11.19 20.65 15.81
N PHE A 48 -11.85 19.59 16.30
CA PHE A 48 -11.88 18.30 15.62
C PHE A 48 -12.53 18.37 14.24
N ILE A 49 -13.61 19.15 14.09
CA ILE A 49 -14.25 19.38 12.80
C ILE A 49 -13.29 20.09 11.85
N GLU A 50 -12.56 21.11 12.34
CA GLU A 50 -11.58 21.83 11.53
C GLU A 50 -10.39 20.97 11.11
N ALA A 51 -9.95 20.04 11.97
CA ALA A 51 -8.92 19.05 11.61
C ALA A 51 -9.38 18.13 10.46
N ASN A 52 -10.65 17.69 10.48
CA ASN A 52 -11.24 16.92 9.38
C ASN A 52 -11.35 17.75 8.10
N ASN A 53 -11.83 18.99 8.19
CA ASN A 53 -11.91 19.89 7.04
C ASN A 53 -10.53 20.12 6.42
N THR A 54 -9.50 20.30 7.25
CA THR A 54 -8.11 20.45 6.82
C THR A 54 -7.63 19.21 6.08
N TYR A 55 -7.93 18.01 6.59
CA TYR A 55 -7.59 16.76 5.91
C TYR A 55 -8.24 16.67 4.52
N TYR A 56 -9.56 16.85 4.43
CA TYR A 56 -10.29 16.77 3.15
C TYR A 56 -9.95 17.89 2.16
N THR A 57 -9.41 19.02 2.65
CA THR A 57 -8.86 20.08 1.80
C THR A 57 -7.51 19.67 1.21
N ARG A 58 -6.66 18.98 2.00
CA ARG A 58 -5.34 18.51 1.56
C ARG A 58 -5.44 17.28 0.66
N ILE A 59 -6.35 16.37 0.96
CA ILE A 59 -6.54 15.11 0.25
C ILE A 59 -7.91 15.13 -0.43
N PRO A 60 -7.94 15.33 -1.76
CA PRO A 60 -9.19 15.46 -2.53
C PRO A 60 -10.03 14.19 -2.46
N HIS A 61 -11.29 14.35 -2.09
CA HIS A 61 -12.28 13.28 -2.05
C HIS A 61 -13.53 13.64 -2.85
N GLU A 62 -14.14 12.62 -3.45
CA GLU A 62 -15.40 12.72 -4.18
C GLU A 62 -16.54 12.22 -3.29
N PHE A 63 -17.29 13.16 -2.70
CA PHE A 63 -18.48 12.87 -1.91
C PHE A 63 -19.79 13.17 -2.65
N GLY A 64 -19.71 13.64 -3.91
CA GLY A 64 -20.86 14.10 -4.68
C GLY A 64 -21.56 15.28 -3.99
N ARG A 65 -22.87 15.13 -3.72
CA ARG A 65 -23.67 16.15 -3.03
C ARG A 65 -23.74 15.94 -1.51
N ASN A 66 -23.10 14.89 -1.00
CA ASN A 66 -23.14 14.58 0.43
C ASN A 66 -22.11 15.41 1.18
N THR A 67 -22.40 15.72 2.44
CA THR A 67 -21.44 16.33 3.35
C THR A 67 -20.27 15.36 3.59
N PRO A 68 -19.01 15.83 3.54
CA PRO A 68 -17.85 15.01 3.92
C PRO A 68 -18.08 14.36 5.29
N PRO A 69 -17.92 13.03 5.41
CA PRO A 69 -18.10 12.34 6.68
C PRO A 69 -16.97 12.72 7.65
N LEU A 70 -17.23 12.67 8.96
CA LEU A 70 -16.19 12.88 9.97
C LEU A 70 -15.46 11.56 10.28
N ILE A 71 -14.14 11.60 10.34
CA ILE A 71 -13.26 10.49 10.74
C ILE A 71 -13.26 10.41 12.27
N LYS A 72 -14.19 9.66 12.84
CA LYS A 72 -14.42 9.54 14.29
C LYS A 72 -13.95 8.22 14.87
N THR A 73 -13.78 7.18 14.05
CA THR A 73 -13.42 5.84 14.51
C THR A 73 -12.03 5.44 14.05
N ILE A 74 -11.44 4.48 14.75
CA ILE A 74 -10.15 3.88 14.38
C ILE A 74 -10.25 3.21 13.00
N GLN A 75 -11.38 2.59 12.68
CA GLN A 75 -11.59 1.95 11.38
C GLN A 75 -11.61 2.97 10.24
N GLN A 76 -12.29 4.11 10.43
CA GLN A 76 -12.28 5.19 9.45
C GLN A 76 -10.87 5.77 9.28
N LEU A 77 -10.16 6.02 10.39
CA LEU A 77 -8.79 6.52 10.35
C LEU A 77 -7.86 5.55 9.59
N LYS A 78 -7.97 4.24 9.85
CA LYS A 78 -7.20 3.21 9.16
C LYS A 78 -7.46 3.21 7.65
N HIS A 79 -8.72 3.35 7.23
CA HIS A 79 -9.07 3.41 5.81
C HIS A 79 -8.41 4.62 5.11
N GLU A 80 -8.38 5.77 5.77
CA GLU A 80 -7.73 6.98 5.22
C GLU A 80 -6.20 6.88 5.22
N ILE A 81 -5.61 6.13 6.16
CA ILE A 81 -4.17 5.79 6.14
C ILE A 81 -3.87 4.90 4.93
N GLU A 82 -4.66 3.85 4.70
CA GLU A 82 -4.50 2.97 3.54
C GLU A 82 -4.61 3.75 2.22
N LEU A 83 -5.47 4.77 2.16
CA LEU A 83 -5.58 5.65 0.99
C LEU A 83 -4.27 6.41 0.74
N LEU A 84 -3.69 7.01 1.79
CA LEU A 84 -2.42 7.73 1.67
C LEU A 84 -1.25 6.81 1.31
N GLU A 85 -1.24 5.57 1.81
CA GLU A 85 -0.24 4.56 1.44
C GLU A 85 -0.36 4.22 -0.05
N ALA A 86 -1.57 3.96 -0.54
CA ALA A 86 -1.81 3.71 -1.97
C ALA A 86 -1.44 4.90 -2.85
N LEU A 87 -1.73 6.14 -2.42
CA LEU A 87 -1.36 7.35 -3.14
C LEU A 87 0.17 7.54 -3.20
N ASP A 88 0.90 7.22 -2.13
CA ASP A 88 2.37 7.27 -2.10
C ASP A 88 2.97 6.24 -3.07
N ASP A 89 2.48 5.00 -3.05
CA ASP A 89 2.96 3.97 -3.96
C ASP A 89 2.65 4.29 -5.43
N ILE A 90 1.51 4.91 -5.71
CA ILE A 90 1.16 5.37 -7.06
C ILE A 90 2.08 6.52 -7.50
N GLU A 91 2.35 7.49 -6.64
CA GLU A 91 3.30 8.58 -6.93
C GLU A 91 4.68 8.03 -7.25
N ILE A 92 5.13 7.04 -6.50
CA ILE A 92 6.40 6.34 -6.73
C ILE A 92 6.39 5.57 -8.04
N ALA A 93 5.30 4.84 -8.34
CA ALA A 93 5.18 4.13 -9.60
C ALA A 93 5.25 5.12 -10.77
N PHE A 94 4.55 6.26 -10.71
CA PHE A 94 4.61 7.28 -11.76
C PHE A 94 6.00 7.92 -11.88
N THR A 95 6.64 8.29 -10.77
CA THR A 95 7.98 8.90 -10.80
C THR A 95 9.05 7.92 -11.27
N THR A 96 8.90 6.63 -10.98
CA THR A 96 9.83 5.57 -11.43
C THR A 96 9.59 5.24 -12.90
N LEU A 97 8.32 5.08 -13.30
CA LEU A 97 7.95 4.56 -14.61
C LEU A 97 7.96 5.61 -15.74
N ASN A 98 7.82 6.90 -15.40
CA ASN A 98 7.88 8.00 -16.37
C ASN A 98 9.28 8.60 -16.54
N THR A 99 10.34 7.93 -16.05
CA THR A 99 11.69 8.36 -16.38
C THR A 99 11.98 8.01 -17.85
N ASP A 100 12.21 9.02 -18.69
CA ASP A 100 12.50 8.86 -20.12
C ASP A 100 13.77 8.00 -20.32
N THR A 101 13.59 6.68 -20.41
CA THR A 101 14.69 5.76 -20.70
C THR A 101 14.53 5.21 -22.10
N ASN A 102 15.43 5.65 -22.97
CA ASN A 102 15.86 5.00 -24.21
C ASN A 102 14.74 4.50 -25.13
N THR A 103 14.37 5.32 -26.12
CA THR A 103 13.26 5.11 -27.08
C THR A 103 13.39 3.86 -27.99
N ARG A 104 14.41 3.02 -27.79
CA ARG A 104 14.67 1.81 -28.59
C ARG A 104 14.06 0.53 -28.02
N LEU A 105 13.67 0.53 -26.74
CA LEU A 105 13.07 -0.64 -26.09
C LEU A 105 11.54 -0.64 -26.23
N ASN A 106 10.94 -1.83 -26.12
CA ASN A 106 9.49 -1.93 -26.01
C ASN A 106 9.03 -1.25 -24.69
N PRO A 107 7.90 -0.53 -24.67
CA PRO A 107 7.41 0.12 -23.45
C PRO A 107 7.25 -0.82 -22.23
N ILE A 108 6.86 -2.07 -22.45
CA ILE A 108 6.73 -3.07 -21.37
C ILE A 108 8.10 -3.40 -20.79
N ASP A 109 9.10 -3.61 -21.65
CA ASP A 109 10.47 -3.90 -21.23
C ASP A 109 11.08 -2.71 -20.49
N GLN A 110 10.80 -1.47 -20.95
CA GLN A 110 11.22 -0.25 -20.24
C GLN A 110 10.66 -0.21 -18.81
N HIS A 111 9.35 -0.43 -18.66
CA HIS A 111 8.73 -0.46 -17.34
C HIS A 111 9.25 -1.59 -16.47
N TYR A 112 9.47 -2.77 -17.03
CA TYR A 112 10.06 -3.89 -16.32
C TYR A 112 11.50 -3.58 -15.84
N GLU A 113 12.33 -2.97 -16.67
CA GLU A 113 13.68 -2.55 -16.28
C GLU A 113 13.66 -1.50 -15.15
N GLN A 114 12.72 -0.55 -15.21
CA GLN A 114 12.54 0.48 -14.19
C GLN A 114 12.14 -0.08 -12.82
N LEU A 115 11.50 -1.26 -12.77
CA LEU A 115 11.22 -1.95 -11.49
C LEU A 115 12.49 -2.40 -10.77
N LYS A 116 13.64 -2.51 -11.46
CA LYS A 116 14.91 -2.99 -10.85
C LYS A 116 14.74 -4.29 -10.06
N CYS A 117 13.88 -5.15 -10.59
CA CYS A 117 13.44 -6.36 -9.94
C CYS A 117 13.26 -7.43 -11.01
N LYS A 118 13.94 -8.56 -10.88
CA LYS A 118 13.81 -9.68 -11.80
C LYS A 118 12.68 -10.60 -11.34
N LEU A 119 11.80 -10.94 -12.29
CA LEU A 119 10.71 -11.87 -12.09
C LEU A 119 10.96 -13.09 -12.97
N TYR A 120 10.99 -14.27 -12.34
CA TYR A 120 11.13 -15.55 -13.04
C TYR A 120 9.85 -16.35 -12.83
N PRO A 121 9.13 -16.74 -13.91
CA PRO A 121 7.96 -17.60 -13.76
C PRO A 121 8.40 -18.94 -13.16
N VAL A 122 7.59 -19.44 -12.23
CA VAL A 122 7.77 -20.77 -11.62
C VAL A 122 6.73 -21.71 -12.23
N GLU A 123 7.20 -22.81 -12.77
CA GLU A 123 6.36 -23.80 -13.42
C GLU A 123 5.65 -24.71 -12.40
N LYS A 124 4.46 -25.20 -12.76
CA LYS A 124 3.61 -26.01 -11.85
C LYS A 124 4.25 -27.31 -11.36
N HIS A 125 5.24 -27.82 -12.08
CA HIS A 125 5.94 -29.06 -11.75
C HIS A 125 7.16 -28.85 -10.86
N GLU A 126 7.54 -27.60 -10.57
CA GLU A 126 8.66 -27.31 -9.67
C GLU A 126 8.26 -27.55 -8.21
N ASP A 127 9.21 -28.09 -7.42
CA ASP A 127 8.98 -28.39 -6.00
C ASP A 127 8.55 -27.15 -5.19
N ILE A 128 9.08 -25.97 -5.56
CA ILE A 128 8.72 -24.72 -4.89
C ILE A 128 7.26 -24.32 -5.19
N TYR A 129 6.74 -24.62 -6.39
CA TYR A 129 5.34 -24.39 -6.71
C TYR A 129 4.44 -25.24 -5.81
N LEU A 130 4.72 -26.55 -5.74
CA LEU A 130 3.98 -27.49 -4.91
C LEU A 130 4.04 -27.13 -3.42
N THR A 131 5.19 -26.62 -2.96
CA THR A 131 5.37 -26.15 -1.59
C THR A 131 4.51 -24.94 -1.29
N ILE A 132 4.50 -23.92 -2.18
CA ILE A 132 3.70 -22.71 -2.01
C ILE A 132 2.20 -23.02 -2.11
N ASP A 133 1.79 -23.87 -3.05
CA ASP A 133 0.39 -24.32 -3.18
C ASP A 133 -0.08 -25.03 -1.92
N LYS A 134 0.70 -26.00 -1.43
CA LYS A 134 0.42 -26.65 -0.15
C LYS A 134 0.35 -25.64 0.99
N TYR A 135 1.28 -24.68 1.04
CA TYR A 135 1.29 -23.66 2.08
C TYR A 135 -0.02 -22.86 2.06
N LEU A 136 -0.40 -22.31 0.89
CA LEU A 136 -1.64 -21.55 0.69
C LEU A 136 -2.90 -22.34 1.12
N GLN A 137 -3.02 -23.58 0.66
CA GLN A 137 -4.21 -24.39 0.95
C GLN A 137 -4.27 -24.81 2.42
N SER A 138 -3.12 -25.09 3.04
CA SER A 138 -3.06 -25.55 4.43
C SER A 138 -3.27 -24.45 5.47
N THR A 139 -3.03 -23.19 5.10
CA THR A 139 -3.11 -22.06 6.04
C THR A 139 -4.30 -21.14 5.81
N HIS A 140 -5.25 -21.53 4.96
CA HIS A 140 -6.48 -20.77 4.78
C HIS A 140 -7.32 -20.76 6.07
N ALA A 141 -7.43 -19.58 6.69
CA ALA A 141 -8.08 -19.42 7.99
C ALA A 141 -9.56 -19.87 7.96
N SER A 142 -9.96 -20.67 8.95
CA SER A 142 -11.32 -21.22 9.06
C SER A 142 -12.42 -20.17 9.23
N THR A 143 -12.07 -18.95 9.63
CA THR A 143 -12.99 -17.81 9.76
C THR A 143 -13.14 -17.00 8.46
N HIS A 144 -12.32 -17.22 7.44
CA HIS A 144 -12.31 -16.45 6.18
C HIS A 144 -12.98 -17.18 5.01
N GLN A 145 -14.13 -17.83 5.27
CA GLN A 145 -14.82 -18.70 4.30
C GLN A 145 -15.57 -17.96 3.18
N GLN A 146 -15.59 -16.64 3.19
CA GLN A 146 -16.29 -15.83 2.19
C GLN A 146 -15.65 -15.90 0.79
N TYR A 147 -14.43 -16.41 0.67
CA TYR A 147 -13.75 -16.65 -0.60
C TYR A 147 -12.90 -17.92 -0.54
N LYS A 148 -12.47 -18.38 -1.72
CA LYS A 148 -11.42 -19.40 -1.87
C LYS A 148 -10.27 -18.82 -2.68
N MET A 149 -9.07 -19.37 -2.51
CA MET A 149 -7.88 -18.94 -3.24
C MET A 149 -7.36 -20.08 -4.10
N GLU A 150 -7.01 -19.74 -5.35
CA GLU A 150 -6.33 -20.61 -6.30
C GLU A 150 -5.11 -19.88 -6.82
N ILE A 151 -4.01 -20.62 -7.01
CA ILE A 151 -2.78 -20.07 -7.58
C ILE A 151 -2.89 -20.07 -9.10
N GLU A 152 -3.04 -18.89 -9.70
CA GLU A 152 -2.90 -18.73 -11.15
C GLU A 152 -1.44 -18.82 -11.59
N HIS A 153 -0.58 -18.01 -10.96
CA HIS A 153 0.85 -17.91 -11.31
C HIS A 153 1.71 -17.71 -10.06
N ILE A 154 2.96 -18.18 -10.13
CA ILE A 154 4.00 -17.91 -9.14
C ILE A 154 5.20 -17.30 -9.87
N PHE A 155 5.77 -16.27 -9.27
CA PHE A 155 7.00 -15.65 -9.73
C PHE A 155 8.03 -15.68 -8.61
N LYS A 156 9.23 -16.18 -8.91
CA LYS A 156 10.41 -15.93 -8.07
C LYS A 156 10.85 -14.49 -8.32
N ILE A 157 11.03 -13.74 -7.24
CA ILE A 157 11.38 -12.32 -7.26
C ILE A 157 12.82 -12.17 -6.79
N GLU A 158 13.60 -11.38 -7.52
CA GLU A 158 14.97 -11.01 -7.15
C GLU A 158 15.15 -9.49 -7.32
N ARG A 159 15.04 -8.76 -6.20
CA ARG A 159 15.22 -7.31 -6.15
C ARG A 159 16.70 -6.94 -6.09
N GLU A 160 17.05 -5.86 -6.79
CA GLU A 160 18.44 -5.40 -6.85
C GLU A 160 19.01 -5.08 -5.44
N ASN A 161 20.12 -5.72 -5.08
CA ASN A 161 20.86 -5.58 -3.81
C ASN A 161 20.14 -6.01 -2.52
N GLU A 162 18.93 -6.58 -2.60
CA GLU A 162 18.18 -7.02 -1.40
C GLU A 162 18.88 -8.19 -0.70
N ASP A 163 19.52 -9.08 -1.46
CA ASP A 163 20.37 -10.16 -0.98
C ASP A 163 21.55 -9.67 -0.12
N LYS A 164 22.18 -8.55 -0.52
CA LYS A 164 23.31 -7.94 0.19
C LYS A 164 22.88 -7.19 1.45
N MET A 165 21.64 -6.71 1.49
CA MET A 165 21.09 -5.98 2.64
C MET A 165 20.46 -6.93 3.68
N PHE A 166 20.16 -8.16 3.29
CA PHE A 166 19.56 -9.15 4.18
C PHE A 166 20.53 -9.54 5.30
N ASN A 167 20.13 -9.28 6.55
CA ASN A 167 20.88 -9.65 7.73
C ASN A 167 20.25 -10.89 8.38
N ASP A 168 20.90 -12.05 8.24
CA ASP A 168 20.41 -13.28 8.88
C ASP A 168 20.70 -13.24 10.39
N VAL A 169 19.62 -13.08 11.16
CA VAL A 169 19.65 -13.05 12.63
C VAL A 169 19.18 -14.38 13.25
N GLY A 170 19.02 -15.44 12.45
CA GLY A 170 18.43 -16.71 12.87
C GLY A 170 16.89 -16.73 12.81
N ASN A 171 16.29 -17.90 13.07
CA ASN A 171 14.83 -18.15 13.02
C ASN A 171 14.15 -17.63 11.73
N LYS A 172 14.78 -17.91 10.59
CA LYS A 172 14.27 -17.48 9.28
C LYS A 172 13.03 -18.27 8.89
N MET A 173 11.95 -17.57 8.58
CA MET A 173 10.67 -18.14 8.18
C MET A 173 10.22 -17.54 6.83
N LEU A 174 9.52 -18.35 6.03
CA LEU A 174 8.77 -17.87 4.86
C LEU A 174 7.37 -17.48 5.35
N LEU A 175 6.97 -16.22 5.14
CA LEU A 175 5.71 -15.67 5.63
C LEU A 175 4.97 -14.91 4.51
N TRP A 176 3.66 -14.81 4.64
CA TRP A 176 2.79 -14.06 3.75
C TRP A 176 2.79 -12.57 4.03
N HIS A 177 2.72 -11.78 2.96
CA HIS A 177 2.41 -10.36 2.99
C HIS A 177 1.40 -10.04 1.88
N GLY A 178 0.20 -9.62 2.27
CA GLY A 178 -0.84 -9.18 1.34
C GLY A 178 -0.81 -7.66 1.18
N SER A 179 -0.91 -7.18 -0.06
CA SER A 179 -1.00 -5.76 -0.38
C SER A 179 -1.94 -5.51 -1.56
N ARG A 180 -2.41 -4.28 -1.73
CA ARG A 180 -3.25 -3.90 -2.87
C ARG A 180 -2.43 -3.94 -4.16
N LEU A 181 -3.07 -4.27 -5.29
CA LEU A 181 -2.41 -4.34 -6.59
C LEU A 181 -1.71 -3.02 -6.97
N THR A 182 -2.28 -1.88 -6.56
CA THR A 182 -1.71 -0.53 -6.76
C THR A 182 -0.33 -0.36 -6.17
N ASN A 183 -0.02 -1.12 -5.11
CA ASN A 183 1.18 -0.97 -4.32
C ASN A 183 2.32 -1.86 -4.85
N ILE A 184 2.00 -2.86 -5.67
CA ILE A 184 2.95 -3.88 -6.12
C ILE A 184 4.11 -3.26 -6.92
N ALA A 185 3.86 -2.26 -7.77
CA ALA A 185 4.93 -1.58 -8.51
C ALA A 185 5.91 -0.83 -7.57
N GLY A 186 5.38 -0.15 -6.55
CA GLY A 186 6.17 0.50 -5.50
C GLY A 186 6.98 -0.51 -4.69
N ILE A 187 6.36 -1.63 -4.29
CA ILE A 187 7.02 -2.71 -3.55
C ILE A 187 8.10 -3.40 -4.39
N MET A 188 7.84 -3.65 -5.67
CA MET A 188 8.83 -4.26 -6.57
C MET A 188 10.00 -3.32 -6.87
N SER A 189 9.80 -2.00 -6.90
CA SER A 189 10.88 -1.04 -7.15
C SER A 189 11.66 -0.67 -5.89
N GLN A 190 10.99 -0.41 -4.76
CA GLN A 190 11.62 0.12 -3.55
C GLN A 190 11.63 -0.83 -2.34
N GLY A 191 10.88 -1.91 -2.41
CA GLY A 191 10.79 -2.93 -1.36
C GLY A 191 9.63 -2.65 -0.43
N LEU A 192 9.47 -3.50 0.58
CA LEU A 192 8.54 -3.22 1.66
C LEU A 192 9.09 -2.09 2.54
N ARG A 193 8.29 -1.05 2.74
CA ARG A 193 8.69 0.16 3.45
C ARG A 193 7.92 0.29 4.75
N ILE A 194 8.60 0.80 5.79
CA ILE A 194 7.95 1.16 7.04
C ILE A 194 7.19 2.46 6.83
N ALA A 195 5.99 2.55 7.38
CA ALA A 195 5.16 3.76 7.33
C ALA A 195 5.95 5.01 7.77
N PRO A 196 5.76 6.16 7.12
CA PRO A 196 6.53 7.37 7.38
C PRO A 196 6.29 7.90 8.81
N PRO A 197 7.23 8.65 9.41
CA PRO A 197 7.13 9.13 10.79
C PRO A 197 5.91 10.04 11.03
N GLU A 198 5.42 10.71 9.99
CA GLU A 198 4.22 11.56 10.01
C GLU A 198 2.92 10.76 10.12
N ALA A 199 2.90 9.50 9.68
CA ALA A 199 1.70 8.67 9.75
C ALA A 199 1.23 8.48 11.21
N PRO A 200 -0.09 8.38 11.46
CA PRO A 200 -0.62 7.94 12.75
C PRO A 200 -0.04 6.59 13.19
N VAL A 201 -0.03 6.29 14.49
CA VAL A 201 0.34 4.95 14.97
C VAL A 201 -0.90 4.06 15.10
N THR A 202 -2.05 4.65 15.38
CA THR A 202 -3.35 3.99 15.36
C THR A 202 -3.62 3.40 13.98
N GLY A 203 -3.94 2.10 13.95
CA GLY A 203 -4.09 1.32 12.72
C GLY A 203 -3.05 0.20 12.62
N TYR A 204 -1.90 0.38 13.27
CA TYR A 204 -0.86 -0.65 13.40
C TYR A 204 -0.96 -1.35 14.77
N MET A 205 -1.03 -2.68 14.78
CA MET A 205 -1.26 -3.45 16.02
C MET A 205 -0.09 -3.33 17.02
N PHE A 206 1.14 -3.26 16.52
CA PHE A 206 2.37 -3.22 17.33
C PHE A 206 3.30 -2.08 16.92
N GLY A 207 2.74 -1.00 16.37
CA GLY A 207 3.50 0.15 15.88
C GLY A 207 3.97 0.01 14.43
N LYS A 208 4.75 0.98 13.95
CA LYS A 208 5.16 1.04 12.55
C LYS A 208 6.24 0.01 12.26
N GLY A 209 5.97 -0.88 11.31
CA GLY A 209 6.87 -1.94 10.91
C GLY A 209 6.33 -2.68 9.70
N LEU A 210 7.09 -3.69 9.27
CA LEU A 210 6.62 -4.62 8.25
C LEU A 210 5.81 -5.72 8.92
N TYR A 211 4.60 -5.96 8.42
CA TYR A 211 3.69 -6.97 8.96
C TYR A 211 3.64 -8.18 8.03
N PHE A 212 3.74 -9.35 8.64
CA PHE A 212 3.69 -10.64 7.97
C PHE A 212 2.75 -11.58 8.72
N ALA A 213 2.21 -12.56 8.02
CA ALA A 213 1.35 -13.60 8.57
C ALA A 213 1.84 -14.99 8.14
N ASP A 214 1.56 -16.01 8.95
CA ASP A 214 1.78 -17.40 8.59
C ASP A 214 0.53 -18.07 7.99
N MET A 215 -0.58 -17.33 7.88
CA MET A 215 -1.89 -17.75 7.36
C MET A 215 -2.42 -16.88 6.23
#